data_AF-A0A520DNG7-F1
#
_entry.id   AF-A0A520DNG7-F1
#
_cell.length_a   1.000
_cell.length_b   1.000
_cell.length_c   1.000
_cell.angle_alpha   90.00
_cell.angle_beta   90.00
_cell.angle_gamma   90.00
#
_symmetry.space_group_name_H-M   'P 1'
#
loop_
_entity.id
_entity.type
_entity.pdbx_description
1 polymer ?
#
loop_
_entity_poly.entity_id
_entity_poly.type
_entity_poly.pdbx_seq_one_letter_code
_entity_poly.pdbx_strand_id
1 'polypeptide(L)' 'MYKTLKPVLQKELEEIENAGLFKRERIIITPQGADIKVSGGA' A
#
# COMPACT_ATOMS: atom_id res chain seq x y z
N MET A 1 -23.99 -8.35 -6.00
CA MET A 1 -22.57 -8.33 -6.41
C MET A 1 -21.70 -7.48 -5.49
N TYR A 2 -21.89 -6.15 -5.39
CA TYR A 2 -21.05 -5.31 -4.50
C TYR A 2 -21.15 -5.71 -3.01
N LYS A 3 -22.36 -5.95 -2.50
CA LYS A 3 -22.61 -6.37 -1.11
C LYS A 3 -21.98 -7.73 -0.75
N THR A 4 -21.76 -8.59 -1.74
CA THR A 4 -21.20 -9.94 -1.55
C THR A 4 -19.70 -9.97 -1.81
N LEU A 5 -19.19 -9.16 -2.75
CA LEU A 5 -17.77 -9.13 -3.12
C LEU A 5 -16.94 -8.27 -2.18
N LYS A 6 -17.47 -7.14 -1.68
CA LYS A 6 -16.75 -6.25 -0.76
C LYS A 6 -16.17 -6.97 0.48
N PRO A 7 -16.94 -7.78 1.25
CA PRO A 7 -16.39 -8.44 2.43
C PRO A 7 -15.30 -9.47 2.09
N VAL A 8 -15.39 -10.12 0.92
CA VAL A 8 -14.35 -11.05 0.44
C VAL A 8 -13.05 -10.28 0.20
N LEU A 9 -13.12 -9.17 -0.54
CA LEU A 9 -11.94 -8.33 -0.80
C LEU A 9 -11.32 -7.75 0.47
N GLN A 10 -12.12 -7.35 1.46
CA GLN A 10 -11.61 -6.86 2.75
C GLN A 10 -10.86 -7.96 3.50
N LYS A 11 -11.40 -9.18 3.53
CA LYS A 11 -10.73 -10.33 4.13
C LYS A 11 -9.42 -10.67 3.43
N GLU A 12 -9.41 -10.68 2.10
CA GLU A 12 -8.18 -10.92 1.32
C GLU A 12 -7.10 -9.87 1.61
N LEU A 13 -7.47 -8.58 1.73
CA LEU A 13 -6.52 -7.52 2.08
C LEU A 13 -5.93 -7.71 3.49
N GLU A 14 -6.75 -8.08 4.47
CA GLU A 14 -6.30 -8.39 5.84
C GLU A 14 -5.35 -9.60 5.87
N GLU A 15 -5.66 -10.66 5.13
CA GLU A 15 -4.81 -11.85 5.02
C GLU A 15 -3.45 -11.51 4.39
N ILE A 16 -3.44 -10.67 3.34
CA ILE A 16 -2.21 -10.18 2.68
C ILE A 16 -1.38 -9.32 3.65
N GLU A 17 -2.01 -8.47 4.47
CA GLU A 17 -1.33 -7.64 5.47
C GLU A 17 -0.74 -8.46 6.62
N ASN A 18 -1.51 -9.41 7.16
CA ASN A 18 -1.04 -10.32 8.21
C ASN A 18 0.10 -11.24 7.74
N ALA A 19 0.11 -11.61 6.46
CA ALA A 19 1.20 -12.38 5.85
C ALA A 19 2.46 -11.53 5.57
N GLY A 20 2.42 -10.21 5.78
CA GLY A 20 3.52 -9.30 5.46
C GLY A 20 3.73 -9.06 3.96
N LEU A 21 2.75 -9.43 3.13
CA LEU A 21 2.79 -9.31 1.67
C LEU A 21 2.16 -7.99 1.17
N PHE A 22 1.54 -7.22 2.07
CA PHE A 22 0.90 -5.96 1.73
C PHE A 22 1.94 -4.88 1.41
N LYS A 23 1.89 -4.38 0.17
CA LYS A 23 2.80 -3.33 -0.30
C LYS A 23 2.32 -1.97 0.20
N ARG A 24 3.19 -1.25 0.91
CA ARG A 24 2.94 0.14 1.31
C ARG A 24 3.65 1.08 0.34
N GLU A 25 2.95 2.12 -0.08
CA GLU A 25 3.51 3.17 -0.93
C GLU A 25 4.43 4.09 -0.11
N ARG A 26 5.46 4.61 -0.78
CA ARG A 26 6.28 5.72 -0.29
C ARG A 26 6.10 6.88 -1.26
N ILE A 27 5.70 8.03 -0.73
CA ILE A 27 5.41 9.22 -1.55
C ILE A 27 6.72 9.96 -1.79
N ILE A 28 7.15 10.02 -3.05
CA ILE A 28 8.29 10.83 -3.48
C ILE A 28 7.82 12.30 -3.58
N ILE A 29 8.57 13.22 -2.97
CA ILE A 29 8.24 14.65 -2.93
C ILE A 29 9.21 15.54 -3.72
N THR A 30 10.13 14.92 -4.46
CA THR A 30 11.10 15.57 -5.36
C THR A 30 10.99 15.00 -6.77
N PRO A 31 11.50 15.69 -7.81
CA PRO A 31 11.68 15.07 -9.12
C PRO A 31 12.52 13.79 -9.05
N GLN A 32 12.32 12.89 -10.01
CA GLN A 32 13.04 11.62 -10.07
C GLN A 32 14.52 11.86 -10.39
N GLY A 33 15.41 11.16 -9.68
CA GLY A 33 16.87 11.32 -9.81
C GLY A 33 17.62 10.26 -9.00
N ALA A 34 18.95 10.37 -8.99
CA ALA A 34 19.78 9.50 -8.14
C ALA A 34 19.49 9.73 -6.65
N ASP A 35 19.29 11.00 -6.27
CA ASP A 35 18.84 11.41 -4.94
C ASP A 35 17.37 11.81 -4.99
N ILE A 36 16.56 11.21 -4.11
CA ILE A 36 15.14 11.52 -3.93
C ILE A 36 14.83 11.73 -2.45
N LYS A 37 13.77 12.48 -2.17
CA LYS A 37 13.19 12.59 -0.82
C LYS A 37 11.80 11.97 -0.78
N VAL A 38 11.49 11.30 0.33
CA VAL A 38 10.19 10.67 0.58
C VAL A 38 9.50 11.32 1.77
N SER A 39 8.16 11.38 1.74
CA SER A 39 7.35 11.87 2.86
C SER A 39 7.52 10.95 4.08
N GLY A 40 7.84 11.53 5.24
CA GLY A 40 7.99 10.80 6.50
C GLY A 40 9.34 10.11 6.73
N GLY A 41 10.32 10.29 5.82
CA GLY A 41 11.71 9.86 6.02
C GLY A 41 12.62 11.06 6.30
N ALA A 42 13.55 10.90 7.25
CA ALA A 42 14.61 11.86 7.58
C ALA A 42 15.46 12.28 6.36
#